data_AF-A0A258BS50-F1
#
_entry.id   AF-A0A258BS50-F1
#
_cell.length_a   1.000
_cell.length_b   1.000
_cell.length_c   1.000
_cell.angle_alpha   90.00
_cell.angle_beta   90.00
_cell.angle_gamma   90.00
#
_symmetry.space_group_name_H-M   'P 1'
#
loop_
_entity.id
_entity.type
_entity.pdbx_description
1 polymer ?
#
loop_
_entity_poly.entity_id
_entity_poly.type
_entity_poly.pdbx_seq_one_letter_code
_entity_poly.pdbx_strand_id
1 'polypeptide(L)'
;MTPPTKSPPTLLSAGRAPASRRPGKWRIADIIDGRALRVKLTAAALDNIGNDAAARKSALNLLHGAMFRGRLIAQERLQQGADGLDTARLLAAVQDEVIHALYDFTVTHVHRASNPTEAERLAILATGGYG
;
A
#
# COMPACT_ATOMS: atom_id res chain seq x y z
N MET A 1 -65.68 -27.99 13.20
CA MET A 1 -64.39 -28.17 13.89
C MET A 1 -63.29 -27.58 13.02
N THR A 2 -62.96 -26.31 13.24
CA THR A 2 -61.83 -25.62 12.60
C THR A 2 -60.60 -25.71 13.51
N PRO A 3 -59.42 -26.08 12.99
CA PRO A 3 -58.18 -26.10 13.78
C PRO A 3 -57.62 -24.68 14.04
N PRO A 4 -56.78 -24.51 15.09
CA PRO A 4 -56.48 -23.21 15.70
C PRO A 4 -55.50 -22.34 14.91
N THR A 5 -55.59 -21.04 15.21
CA THR A 5 -54.80 -19.91 14.70
C THR A 5 -53.30 -20.07 14.99
N LYS A 6 -52.45 -19.91 13.97
CA LYS A 6 -50.99 -19.83 14.13
C LYS A 6 -50.61 -18.43 14.62
N SER A 7 -50.14 -18.30 15.85
CA SER A 7 -49.35 -17.15 16.29
C SER A 7 -47.99 -17.15 15.56
N PRO A 8 -47.48 -16.00 15.10
CA PRO A 8 -46.18 -15.96 14.42
C PRO A 8 -45.04 -16.15 15.43
N PRO A 9 -43.92 -16.78 15.04
CA PRO A 9 -42.76 -16.88 15.91
C PRO A 9 -42.09 -15.50 16.03
N THR A 10 -42.20 -14.90 17.23
CA THR A 10 -41.29 -13.84 17.67
C THR A 10 -39.92 -14.47 17.91
N LEU A 11 -39.01 -14.37 16.94
CA LEU A 11 -37.61 -14.66 17.17
C LEU A 11 -36.87 -13.37 17.56
N LEU A 12 -36.62 -13.31 18.86
CA LEU A 12 -35.69 -12.45 19.54
C LEU A 12 -34.29 -12.43 18.92
N SER A 13 -33.64 -11.30 19.20
CA SER A 13 -32.19 -11.12 19.28
C SER A 13 -31.48 -11.00 17.95
N ALA A 14 -31.51 -9.78 17.41
CA ALA A 14 -30.37 -9.25 16.69
C ALA A 14 -29.17 -9.35 17.63
N GLY A 15 -28.37 -10.42 17.48
CA GLY A 15 -27.07 -10.52 18.11
C GLY A 15 -26.35 -9.21 17.83
N ARG A 16 -26.01 -8.49 18.90
CA ARG A 16 -25.27 -7.22 18.84
C ARG A 16 -24.09 -7.45 17.91
N ALA A 17 -24.12 -6.85 16.72
CA ALA A 17 -22.99 -6.85 15.82
C ALA A 17 -21.76 -6.46 16.66
N PRO A 18 -20.64 -7.21 16.58
CA PRO A 18 -19.47 -6.91 17.39
C PRO A 18 -19.17 -5.43 17.18
N ALA A 19 -19.21 -4.65 18.26
CA ALA A 19 -19.00 -3.21 18.19
C ALA A 19 -17.67 -3.01 17.46
N SER A 20 -17.72 -2.48 16.23
CA SER A 20 -16.55 -2.32 15.37
C SER A 20 -15.51 -1.53 16.16
N ARG A 21 -14.52 -2.24 16.69
CA ARG A 21 -13.48 -1.63 17.50
C ARG A 21 -12.58 -0.93 16.51
N ARG A 22 -12.49 0.41 16.62
CA ARG A 22 -11.63 1.21 15.73
C ARG A 22 -10.26 0.54 15.61
N PRO A 23 -9.70 0.44 14.39
CA PRO A 23 -8.44 -0.26 14.20
C PRO A 23 -7.32 0.45 14.98
N GLY A 24 -6.42 -0.34 15.56
CA GLY A 24 -5.29 0.16 16.35
C GLY A 24 -4.27 0.92 15.51
N LYS A 25 -3.23 1.47 16.17
CA LYS A 25 -2.12 2.15 15.48
C LYS A 25 -1.44 1.22 14.46
N TRP A 26 -1.09 1.77 13.30
CA TRP A 26 -0.37 1.05 12.25
C TRP A 26 1.11 1.46 12.24
N ARG A 27 1.95 0.62 11.64
CA ARG A 27 3.32 0.95 11.28
C ARG A 27 3.53 0.60 9.82
N ILE A 28 4.25 1.45 9.10
CA ILE A 28 4.43 1.27 7.66
C ILE A 28 5.11 -0.08 7.33
N ALA A 29 6.05 -0.54 8.15
CA ALA A 29 6.74 -1.82 7.98
C ALA A 29 5.79 -3.05 8.02
N ASP A 30 4.66 -2.96 8.73
CA ASP A 30 3.66 -4.04 8.79
C ASP A 30 2.78 -4.06 7.50
N ILE A 31 2.75 -2.94 6.76
CA ILE A 31 1.95 -2.76 5.54
C ILE A 31 2.81 -3.03 4.30
N ILE A 32 3.99 -2.42 4.24
CA ILE A 32 4.99 -2.54 3.18
C ILE A 32 6.34 -2.83 3.83
N ASP A 33 6.89 -4.00 3.55
CA ASP A 33 8.29 -4.30 3.85
C ASP A 33 9.18 -3.61 2.80
N GLY A 34 9.63 -2.40 3.12
CA GLY A 34 10.46 -1.58 2.25
C GLY A 34 11.81 -2.22 1.91
N ARG A 35 12.37 -3.04 2.80
CA ARG A 35 13.63 -3.76 2.55
C ARG A 35 13.39 -4.87 1.54
N ALA A 36 12.37 -5.71 1.76
CA ALA A 36 12.03 -6.78 0.84
C ALA A 36 11.65 -6.23 -0.55
N LEU A 37 10.97 -5.08 -0.61
CA LEU A 37 10.66 -4.41 -1.88
C LEU A 37 11.92 -4.04 -2.65
N ARG A 38 12.90 -3.39 -2.00
CA ARG A 38 14.18 -3.00 -2.64
C ARG A 38 15.01 -4.20 -3.10
N VAL A 39 15.00 -5.29 -2.33
CA VAL A 39 15.64 -6.56 -2.73
C VAL A 39 15.00 -7.10 -4.01
N LYS A 40 13.66 -7.15 -4.07
CA LYS A 40 12.93 -7.60 -5.27
C LYS A 40 13.18 -6.70 -6.47
N LEU A 41 13.26 -5.37 -6.26
CA LEU A 41 13.57 -4.41 -7.33
C LEU A 41 14.99 -4.62 -7.87
N THR A 42 15.96 -4.88 -6.99
CA THR A 42 17.33 -5.19 -7.42
C THR A 42 17.38 -6.52 -8.18
N ALA A 43 16.68 -7.55 -7.70
CA ALA A 43 16.56 -8.81 -8.44
C ALA A 43 15.94 -8.60 -9.82
N ALA A 44 14.86 -7.81 -9.93
CA ALA A 44 14.24 -7.48 -11.20
C ALA A 44 15.20 -6.80 -12.21
N ALA A 45 16.12 -5.95 -11.74
CA ALA A 45 17.17 -5.39 -12.57
C ALA A 45 18.19 -6.45 -13.02
N LEU A 46 18.68 -7.26 -12.09
CA LEU A 46 19.71 -8.28 -12.36
C LEU A 46 19.20 -9.40 -13.27
N ASP A 47 17.97 -9.85 -13.09
CA ASP A 47 17.33 -10.89 -13.90
C ASP A 47 17.09 -10.45 -15.35
N ASN A 48 17.09 -9.14 -15.62
CA ASN A 48 16.82 -8.55 -16.92
C ASN A 48 18.00 -7.72 -17.44
N ILE A 49 19.23 -8.05 -17.05
CA ILE A 49 20.45 -7.39 -17.58
C ILE A 49 20.46 -7.43 -19.10
N GLY A 50 20.68 -6.27 -19.72
CA GLY A 50 20.67 -6.10 -21.18
C GLY A 50 19.28 -5.94 -21.78
N ASN A 51 18.22 -5.93 -20.97
CA ASN A 51 16.85 -5.64 -21.41
C ASN A 51 16.15 -4.66 -20.45
N ASP A 52 16.49 -3.38 -20.60
CA ASP A 52 16.00 -2.30 -19.74
C ASP A 52 14.47 -2.18 -19.74
N ALA A 53 13.83 -2.44 -20.87
CA ALA A 53 12.38 -2.41 -20.98
C ALA A 53 11.72 -3.50 -20.10
N ALA A 54 12.28 -4.72 -20.09
CA ALA A 54 11.82 -5.80 -19.23
C ALA A 54 12.11 -5.53 -17.75
N ALA A 55 13.31 -5.03 -17.42
CA ALA A 55 13.66 -4.62 -16.06
C ALA A 55 12.69 -3.56 -15.51
N ARG A 56 12.43 -2.50 -16.29
CA ARG A 56 11.49 -1.43 -15.93
C ARG A 56 10.08 -1.97 -15.75
N LYS A 57 9.61 -2.84 -16.65
CA LYS A 57 8.27 -3.46 -16.53
C LYS A 57 8.15 -4.28 -15.25
N SER A 58 9.15 -5.09 -14.93
CA SER A 58 9.18 -5.91 -13.71
C SER A 58 9.18 -5.04 -12.45
N ALA A 59 10.01 -4.00 -12.41
CA ALA A 59 10.05 -3.04 -11.31
C ALA A 59 8.70 -2.33 -11.11
N LEU A 60 8.06 -1.86 -12.19
CA LEU A 60 6.75 -1.22 -12.12
C LEU A 60 5.67 -2.17 -11.55
N ASN A 61 5.68 -3.44 -11.93
CA ASN A 61 4.75 -4.42 -11.39
C ASN A 61 4.90 -4.60 -9.86
N LEU A 62 6.14 -4.64 -9.37
CA LEU A 62 6.43 -4.73 -7.93
C LEU A 62 5.94 -3.49 -7.17
N LEU A 63 6.24 -2.30 -7.67
CA LEU A 63 5.82 -1.03 -7.08
C LEU A 63 4.29 -0.87 -7.08
N HIS A 64 3.63 -1.23 -8.18
CA HIS A 64 2.17 -1.26 -8.26
C HIS A 64 1.56 -2.23 -7.25
N GLY A 65 2.14 -3.41 -7.07
CA GLY A 65 1.70 -4.37 -6.06
C GLY A 65 1.79 -3.80 -4.63
N ALA A 66 2.89 -3.11 -4.31
CA ALA A 66 3.06 -2.45 -3.01
C ALA A 66 2.02 -1.34 -2.79
N MET A 67 1.83 -0.46 -3.79
CA MET A 67 0.79 0.59 -3.75
C MET A 67 -0.62 0.01 -3.58
N PHE A 68 -0.94 -1.05 -4.34
CA PHE A 68 -2.25 -1.68 -4.28
C PHE A 68 -2.53 -2.28 -2.89
N ARG A 69 -1.56 -3.03 -2.34
CA ARG A 69 -1.67 -3.59 -0.99
C ARG A 69 -1.87 -2.50 0.06
N GLY A 70 -1.09 -1.42 0.01
CA GLY A 70 -1.22 -0.31 0.94
C GLY A 70 -2.60 0.36 0.88
N ARG A 71 -3.12 0.60 -0.33
CA ARG A 71 -4.48 1.14 -0.52
C ARG A 71 -5.58 0.22 -0.01
N LEU A 72 -5.44 -1.09 -0.22
CA LEU A 72 -6.41 -2.07 0.26
C LEU A 72 -6.49 -2.07 1.80
N ILE A 73 -5.33 -2.03 2.46
CA ILE A 73 -5.25 -1.93 3.92
C ILE A 73 -5.84 -0.60 4.42
N ALA A 74 -5.57 0.51 3.73
CA ALA A 74 -6.15 1.81 4.05
C ALA A 74 -7.68 1.78 3.98
N GLN A 75 -8.22 1.20 2.90
CA GLN A 75 -9.65 1.05 2.68
C GLN A 75 -10.29 0.18 3.76
N GLU A 76 -9.71 -0.98 4.07
CA GLU A 76 -10.20 -1.88 5.11
C GLU A 76 -10.23 -1.18 6.47
N ARG A 77 -9.17 -0.46 6.84
CA ARG A 77 -9.11 0.30 8.09
C ARG A 77 -10.19 1.39 8.16
N LEU A 78 -10.38 2.14 7.07
CA LEU A 78 -11.43 3.15 7.01
C LEU A 78 -12.82 2.52 7.18
N GLN A 79 -13.08 1.38 6.54
CA GLN A 79 -14.32 0.62 6.68
C GLN A 79 -14.54 0.10 8.12
N GLN A 80 -13.46 -0.21 8.85
CA GLN A 80 -13.49 -0.58 10.27
C GLN A 80 -13.68 0.62 11.22
N GLY A 81 -13.79 1.84 10.69
CA GLY A 81 -14.02 3.07 11.46
C GLY A 81 -12.75 3.80 11.87
N ALA A 82 -11.65 3.64 11.12
CA ALA A 82 -10.50 4.54 11.23
C ALA A 82 -10.90 5.98 10.89
N ASP A 83 -10.13 6.93 11.44
CA ASP A 83 -10.28 8.33 11.12
C ASP A 83 -9.80 8.65 9.69
N GLY A 84 -10.42 9.64 9.05
CA GLY A 84 -10.05 10.06 7.69
C GLY A 84 -8.61 10.56 7.61
N LEU A 85 -8.14 11.30 8.62
CA LEU A 85 -6.77 11.80 8.67
C LEU A 85 -5.76 10.68 8.96
N ASP A 86 -6.12 9.69 9.79
CA ASP A 86 -5.31 8.47 9.96
C ASP A 86 -5.15 7.72 8.64
N THR A 87 -6.25 7.60 7.88
CA THR A 87 -6.26 6.94 6.57
C THR A 87 -5.40 7.70 5.55
N ALA A 88 -5.51 9.04 5.50
CA ALA A 88 -4.70 9.87 4.62
C ALA A 88 -3.20 9.74 4.94
N ARG A 89 -2.83 9.75 6.23
CA ARG A 89 -1.44 9.56 6.67
C ARG A 89 -0.89 8.19 6.28
N LEU A 90 -1.71 7.14 6.37
CA LEU A 90 -1.32 5.80 5.94
C LEU A 90 -1.07 5.75 4.43
N LEU A 91 -1.96 6.34 3.63
CA LEU A 91 -1.79 6.43 2.18
C LEU A 91 -0.52 7.21 1.80
N ALA A 92 -0.25 8.32 2.48
CA ALA A 92 0.97 9.09 2.28
C ALA A 92 2.22 8.27 2.63
N ALA A 93 2.24 7.60 3.78
CA ALA A 93 3.36 6.73 4.17
C ALA A 93 3.60 5.58 3.20
N VAL A 94 2.53 5.04 2.59
CA VAL A 94 2.63 4.05 1.51
C VAL A 94 3.29 4.65 0.26
N GLN A 95 2.92 5.86 -0.13
CA GLN A 95 3.55 6.57 -1.23
C GLN A 95 5.03 6.87 -0.94
N ASP A 96 5.37 7.33 0.27
CA ASP A 96 6.74 7.59 0.69
C ASP A 96 7.64 6.35 0.50
N GLU A 97 7.20 5.19 0.99
CA GLU A 97 7.99 3.95 0.84
C GLU A 97 8.17 3.54 -0.63
N VAL A 98 7.13 3.66 -1.44
CA VAL A 98 7.19 3.31 -2.86
C VAL A 98 8.09 4.29 -3.62
N ILE A 99 8.01 5.59 -3.31
CA ILE A 99 8.84 6.63 -3.92
C ILE A 99 10.31 6.44 -3.53
N HIS A 100 10.61 6.17 -2.26
CA HIS A 100 11.98 5.89 -1.83
C HIS A 100 12.54 4.63 -2.52
N ALA A 101 11.75 3.54 -2.59
CA ALA A 101 12.18 2.33 -3.27
C ALA A 101 12.39 2.54 -4.79
N LEU A 102 11.54 3.33 -5.43
CA LEU A 102 11.69 3.71 -6.84
C LEU A 102 12.93 4.60 -7.05
N TYR A 103 13.16 5.55 -6.16
CA TYR A 103 14.34 6.42 -6.20
C TYR A 103 15.61 5.58 -6.14
N ASP A 104 15.71 4.70 -5.13
CA ASP A 104 16.85 3.79 -4.95
C ASP A 104 17.09 2.92 -6.18
N PHE A 105 16.02 2.33 -6.74
CA PHE A 105 16.11 1.56 -7.98
C PHE A 105 16.61 2.40 -9.15
N THR A 106 16.10 3.62 -9.29
CA THR A 106 16.40 4.52 -10.40
C THR A 106 17.87 4.95 -10.37
N VAL A 107 18.36 5.44 -9.23
CA VAL A 107 19.76 5.89 -9.11
C VAL A 107 20.76 4.73 -9.16
N THR A 108 20.34 3.51 -8.79
CA THR A 108 21.23 2.34 -8.76
C THR A 108 21.26 1.60 -10.10
N HIS A 109 20.14 1.49 -10.81
CA HIS A 109 20.02 0.59 -11.96
C HIS A 109 19.66 1.27 -13.27
N VAL A 110 19.09 2.48 -13.25
CA VAL A 110 18.66 3.19 -14.46
C VAL A 110 19.62 4.33 -14.80
N HIS A 111 19.94 5.18 -13.82
CA HIS A 111 20.85 6.31 -13.97
C HIS A 111 22.12 6.06 -13.16
N ARG A 112 22.94 5.11 -13.63
CA ARG A 112 24.24 4.79 -13.01
C ARG A 112 25.28 5.88 -13.29
N ALA A 113 25.25 6.96 -12.51
CA ALA A 113 26.37 7.90 -12.46
C ALA A 113 27.46 7.31 -11.55
N SER A 114 28.56 6.81 -12.13
CA SER A 114 29.68 6.24 -11.35
C SER A 114 30.42 7.31 -10.53
N ASN A 115 30.27 8.59 -10.88
CA ASN A 115 30.75 9.76 -10.14
C ASN A 115 29.76 10.92 -10.29
N PRO A 116 28.66 10.95 -9.51
CA PRO A 116 27.61 11.95 -9.68
C PRO A 116 28.13 13.36 -9.36
N THR A 117 28.08 14.24 -10.34
CA THR A 117 28.25 15.68 -10.15
C THR A 117 27.02 16.28 -9.45
N GLU A 118 27.14 17.48 -8.85
CA GLU A 118 25.97 18.14 -8.25
C GLU A 118 24.82 18.31 -9.25
N ALA A 119 25.14 18.48 -10.53
CA ALA A 119 24.17 18.59 -11.62
C ALA A 119 23.38 17.30 -11.90
N GLU A 120 23.82 16.15 -11.40
CA GLU A 120 23.18 14.84 -11.63
C GLU A 120 22.34 14.37 -10.43
N ARG A 121 22.25 15.19 -9.37
CA ARG A 121 21.43 14.86 -8.20
C ARG A 121 19.95 15.03 -8.53
N LEU A 122 19.20 13.94 -8.36
CA LEU A 122 17.75 13.95 -8.48
C LEU A 122 17.11 14.35 -7.15
N ALA A 123 16.20 15.32 -7.21
CA ALA A 123 15.32 15.71 -6.10
C ALA A 123 13.87 15.41 -6.46
N ILE A 124 13.08 15.01 -5.46
CA ILE A 124 11.65 14.76 -5.60
C ILE A 124 10.90 15.78 -4.73
N LEU A 125 9.95 16.48 -5.32
CA LEU A 125 9.06 17.40 -4.61
C LEU A 125 7.61 16.92 -4.80
N ALA A 126 6.94 16.66 -3.68
CA ALA A 126 5.52 16.37 -3.66
C ALA A 126 4.71 17.66 -3.76
N THR A 127 3.66 17.65 -4.57
CA THR A 127 2.71 18.77 -4.67
C THR A 127 1.28 18.26 -4.59
N GLY A 128 0.35 19.12 -4.16
CA GLY A 128 -1.05 18.75 -3.99
C GLY A 128 -1.30 17.91 -2.74
N GLY A 129 -2.37 17.13 -2.71
CA GLY A 129 -2.89 16.51 -1.47
C GLY A 129 -2.04 15.43 -0.79
N TYR A 130 -0.90 15.06 -1.37
CA TYR A 130 0.10 14.17 -0.75
C TYR A 130 1.28 14.94 -0.13
N GLY A 131 1.62 16.11 -0.71
CA GLY A 131 2.75 16.95 -0.27
C GLY A 131 2.41 17.90 0.87
#